data_AF-A0A7I4YLJ8-F1
#
_entry.id   AF-A0A7I4YLJ8-F1
#
_cell.length_a   1.000
_cell.length_b   1.000
_cell.length_c   1.000
_cell.angle_alpha   90.00
_cell.angle_beta   90.00
_cell.angle_gamma   90.00
#
_symmetry.space_group_name_H-M   'P 1'
#
loop_
_entity.id
_entity.type
_entity.pdbx_description
1 polymer ?
#
loop_
_entity_poly.entity_id
_entity_poly.type
_entity_poly.pdbx_seq_one_letter_code
_entity_poly.pdbx_strand_id
1 'polypeptide(L)'
;MADEELKKAFQDLQFKTNETKGLIAQGEITRKLNAQKQRMSELSAASIAEVPDNYMVYRSIGRMFLLSTKKAKLLVIIRKLLNISRR
;
A
#
# COMPACT_ATOMS: atom_id res chain seq x y z
N MET A 1 -30.90 17.87 -34.95
CA MET A 1 -31.36 17.15 -33.73
C MET A 1 -30.58 15.86 -33.53
N ALA A 2 -30.63 14.86 -34.42
CA ALA A 2 -29.86 13.62 -34.27
C ALA A 2 -28.32 13.81 -34.21
N ASP A 3 -27.78 14.76 -34.98
CA ASP A 3 -26.33 15.01 -35.04
C ASP A 3 -25.75 15.66 -33.76
N GLU A 4 -26.57 16.45 -33.06
CA GLU A 4 -26.19 17.08 -31.79
C GLU A 4 -26.20 16.08 -30.62
N GLU A 5 -27.18 15.18 -30.61
CA GLU A 5 -27.24 14.07 -29.64
C GLU A 5 -26.07 13.11 -29.85
N LEU A 6 -25.70 12.83 -31.09
CA LEU A 6 -24.55 12.01 -31.43
C LEU A 6 -23.25 12.65 -30.91
N LYS A 7 -23.06 13.95 -31.16
CA LYS A 7 -21.90 14.71 -30.69
C LYS A 7 -21.79 14.71 -29.17
N LYS A 8 -22.91 14.86 -28.46
CA LYS A 8 -22.97 14.81 -27.01
C LYS A 8 -22.62 13.41 -26.48
N ALA A 9 -23.18 12.36 -27.09
CA ALA A 9 -22.86 10.97 -26.72
C ALA A 9 -21.37 10.64 -26.91
N PHE A 10 -20.73 11.15 -27.97
CA PHE A 10 -19.30 10.99 -28.18
C PHE A 10 -18.46 11.72 -27.12
N GLN A 11 -18.85 12.93 -26.73
CA GLN A 11 -18.16 13.67 -25.67
C GLN A 11 -18.28 12.95 -24.32
N ASP A 12 -19.48 12.47 -23.97
CA ASP A 12 -19.71 11.71 -22.74
C ASP A 12 -18.92 10.39 -22.74
N LEU A 13 -18.84 9.71 -23.88
CA LEU A 13 -18.04 8.48 -24.02
C LEU A 13 -16.54 8.75 -23.83
N GLN A 14 -16.02 9.83 -24.43
CA GLN A 14 -14.63 10.23 -24.25
C GLN A 14 -14.32 10.58 -22.80
N PHE A 15 -15.22 11.31 -22.13
CA PHE A 15 -15.08 11.64 -20.71
C PHE A 15 -14.99 10.38 -19.84
N LYS A 16 -15.96 9.47 -19.97
CA LYS A 16 -15.98 8.19 -19.23
C LYS A 16 -14.76 7.32 -19.52
N THR A 17 -14.29 7.32 -20.78
CA THR A 17 -13.09 6.57 -21.17
C THR A 17 -11.85 7.14 -20.49
N ASN A 18 -11.71 8.47 -20.43
CA ASN A 18 -10.57 9.11 -19.78
C ASN A 18 -10.59 8.92 -18.26
N GLU A 19 -11.76 9.01 -17.64
CA GLU A 19 -11.93 8.70 -16.21
C GLU A 19 -11.54 7.25 -15.90
N THR A 20 -12.00 6.29 -16.70
CA THR A 20 -11.65 4.87 -16.54
C THR A 20 -10.15 4.63 -16.68
N LYS A 21 -9.50 5.27 -17.66
CA LYS A 21 -8.03 5.20 -17.83
C LYS A 21 -7.30 5.75 -16.61
N GLY A 22 -7.77 6.85 -16.03
CA GLY A 22 -7.22 7.43 -14.80
C GLY A 22 -7.32 6.47 -13.62
N LEU A 23 -8.47 5.83 -13.43
CA LEU A 23 -8.68 4.84 -12.36
C LEU A 23 -7.78 3.61 -12.52
N ILE A 24 -7.60 3.11 -13.75
CA ILE A 24 -6.70 1.98 -14.04
C ILE A 24 -5.26 2.36 -13.67
N ALA A 25 -4.78 3.50 -14.14
CA ALA A 25 -3.42 3.98 -13.85
C ALA A 25 -3.20 4.13 -12.33
N GLN A 26 -4.17 4.71 -11.61
CA GLN A 26 -4.11 4.83 -10.16
C GLN A 26 -4.09 3.48 -9.45
N GLY A 27 -4.86 2.51 -9.94
CA GLY A 27 -4.87 1.13 -9.45
C GLY A 27 -3.50 0.46 -9.62
N GLU A 28 -2.84 0.64 -10.76
CA GLU A 28 -1.50 0.09 -11.00
C GLU A 28 -0.44 0.69 -10.08
N ILE A 29 -0.46 2.01 -9.87
CA ILE A 29 0.45 2.67 -8.92
C ILE A 29 0.24 2.13 -7.51
N THR A 30 -1.02 2.00 -7.09
CA THR A 30 -1.37 1.48 -5.76
C THR A 30 -0.90 0.04 -5.58
N ARG A 31 -1.06 -0.81 -6.61
CA ARG A 31 -0.58 -2.19 -6.60
C ARG A 31 0.94 -2.26 -6.42
N LYS A 32 1.70 -1.46 -7.19
CA LYS A 32 3.18 -1.40 -7.08
C LYS A 32 3.61 -0.95 -5.68
N LEU A 33 2.95 0.07 -5.13
CA LEU A 33 3.23 0.56 -3.78
C LEU A 33 2.94 -0.51 -2.70
N ASN A 34 1.83 -1.23 -2.82
CA ASN A 34 1.48 -2.29 -1.88
C ASN A 34 2.48 -3.45 -1.94
N ALA A 35 2.88 -3.87 -3.15
CA ALA A 35 3.91 -4.89 -3.32
C ALA A 35 5.26 -4.46 -2.71
N GLN A 36 5.65 -3.19 -2.87
CA GLN A 36 6.85 -2.66 -2.22
C GLN A 36 6.73 -2.68 -0.68
N LYS A 37 5.60 -2.22 -0.14
CA LYS A 37 5.34 -2.20 1.31
C LYS A 37 5.35 -3.60 1.91
N GLN A 38 4.84 -4.59 1.18
CA GLN A 38 4.87 -5.99 1.57
C GLN A 38 6.32 -6.48 1.66
N ARG A 39 7.10 -6.35 0.58
CA ARG A 39 8.52 -6.76 0.56
C ARG A 39 9.34 -6.12 1.68
N MET A 40 9.15 -4.82 1.93
CA MET A 40 9.83 -4.13 3.03
C MET A 40 9.43 -4.68 4.42
N SER A 41 8.17 -5.08 4.57
CA SER A 41 7.68 -5.61 5.85
C SER A 41 8.18 -7.04 6.08
N GLU A 42 8.24 -7.87 5.03
CA GLU A 42 8.86 -9.20 5.05
C GLU A 42 10.35 -9.11 5.38
N LEU A 43 11.09 -8.22 4.72
CA LEU A 43 12.51 -7.99 4.99
C LEU A 43 12.75 -7.53 6.44
N SER A 44 11.90 -6.64 6.95
CA SER A 44 11.96 -6.22 8.35
C SER A 44 11.65 -7.36 9.32
N ALA A 45 10.74 -8.28 8.97
CA ALA A 45 10.46 -9.45 9.79
C ALA A 45 11.67 -10.40 9.85
N ALA A 46 12.29 -10.66 8.69
CA ALA A 46 13.51 -11.48 8.59
C ALA A 46 14.66 -10.88 9.40
N SER A 47 14.92 -9.58 9.26
CA SER A 47 15.98 -8.89 10.01
C SER A 47 15.78 -8.94 11.52
N ILE A 48 14.53 -8.91 11.99
CA ILE A 48 14.23 -8.99 13.43
C ILE A 48 14.28 -10.43 13.94
N ALA A 49 14.02 -11.42 13.07
CA ALA A 49 14.12 -12.83 13.45
C ALA A 49 15.54 -13.20 13.90
N GLU A 50 16.57 -12.61 13.29
CA GLU A 50 17.99 -12.80 13.62
C GLU A 50 18.39 -12.23 14.99
N VAL A 51 17.62 -11.29 15.54
CA VAL A 51 17.93 -10.67 16.84
C VAL A 51 17.53 -11.62 17.98
N PRO A 52 18.40 -11.88 18.97
CA PRO A 52 18.04 -12.74 20.10
C PRO A 52 16.91 -12.13 20.95
N ASP A 53 16.06 -12.99 21.53
CA ASP A 53 14.82 -12.57 22.21
C ASP A 53 15.04 -11.71 23.46
N ASN A 54 16.22 -11.77 24.07
CA ASN A 54 16.58 -10.99 25.27
C ASN A 54 16.94 -9.53 24.96
N TYR A 55 17.09 -9.15 23.68
CA TYR A 55 17.43 -7.78 23.32
C TYR A 55 16.19 -6.92 23.14
N MET A 56 16.33 -5.66 23.56
CA MET A 56 15.38 -4.61 23.22
C MET A 56 15.70 -4.05 21.83
N VAL A 57 14.65 -3.71 21.09
CA VAL A 57 14.74 -3.20 19.73
C VAL A 57 14.07 -1.84 19.62
N TYR A 58 14.65 -0.95 18.82
CA TYR A 58 14.04 0.34 18.53
C TYR A 58 12.99 0.24 17.42
N ARG A 59 11.81 0.78 17.68
CA ARG A 59 10.72 0.92 16.72
C ARG A 59 10.55 2.37 16.31
N SER A 60 10.67 2.64 15.02
CA SER A 60 10.30 3.94 14.45
C SER A 60 8.77 4.18 14.51
N ILE A 61 8.37 5.33 15.04
CA ILE A 61 7.02 5.90 14.99
C ILE A 61 7.16 7.33 14.46
N GLY A 62 6.88 7.53 13.16
CA GLY A 62 7.20 8.78 12.49
C GLY A 62 8.71 9.05 12.52
N ARG A 63 9.13 10.15 13.16
CA ARG A 63 10.53 10.54 13.36
C ARG A 63 11.11 10.12 14.73
N MET A 64 10.30 9.51 15.59
CA MET A 64 10.73 9.07 16.92
C MET A 64 11.08 7.58 16.92
N PHE A 65 11.98 7.18 17.81
CA PHE A 65 12.33 5.78 18.05
C PHE A 65 11.94 5.38 19.47
N LEU A 66 11.02 4.42 19.59
CA LEU A 66 10.58 3.87 20.85
C LEU A 66 11.32 2.57 21.14
N LEU A 67 11.91 2.46 22.32
CA LEU A 67 12.51 1.21 22.80
C LEU A 67 11.41 0.21 23.15
N SER A 68 11.48 -1.00 22.61
CA SER A 68 10.44 -2.03 22.79
C SER A 68 11.02 -3.44 22.74
N THR A 69 10.21 -4.44 23.06
CA THR A 69 10.62 -5.84 22.95
C THR A 69 10.50 -6.34 21.51
N LYS A 70 11.30 -7.35 21.16
CA LYS A 70 11.22 -8.04 19.86
C LYS A 70 9.79 -8.49 19.54
N LYS A 71 9.09 -9.10 20.51
CA LYS A 71 7.70 -9.56 20.37
C LYS A 71 6.74 -8.44 19.99
N ALA A 72 6.82 -7.30 20.68
CA ALA A 72 5.97 -6.15 20.39
C ALA A 72 6.23 -5.58 18.98
N LYS A 73 7.50 -5.54 18.56
CA LYS A 73 7.87 -5.12 17.21
C LYS A 73 7.36 -6.08 16.13
N LEU A 74 7.48 -7.39 16.33
CA LEU A 74 6.98 -8.42 15.42
C LEU A 74 5.46 -8.35 15.25
N LEU A 75 4.72 -8.17 16.34
CA LEU A 75 3.25 -8.03 16.30
C LEU A 75 2.80 -6.86 15.41
N VAL A 76 3.53 -5.73 15.47
CA VAL A 76 3.26 -4.59 14.59
C VAL A 76 3.51 -4.93 13.13
N ILE A 77 4.60 -5.65 12.83
CA ILE A 77 4.94 -6.03 11.45
C ILE A 77 3.89 -6.98 10.88
N ILE A 78 3.48 -7.98 11.65
CA ILE A 78 2.41 -8.93 11.27
C ILE A 78 1.11 -8.17 11.01
N ARG A 79 0.72 -7.24 11.90
CA ARG A 79 -0.48 -6.42 11.70
C ARG A 79 -0.40 -5.57 10.44
N LYS A 80 0.79 -5.05 10.11
CA LYS A 80 1.02 -4.29 8.87
C LYS A 80 0.87 -5.17 7.63
N LEU A 81 1.42 -6.39 7.66
CA LEU A 81 1.28 -7.37 6.58
C LEU A 81 -0.19 -7.79 6.38
N LEU A 82 -0.92 -8.10 7.46
CA LEU A 82 -2.34 -8.43 7.41
C LEU A 82 -3.19 -7.31 6.78
N ASN A 83 -2.89 -6.05 7.09
CA ASN A 83 -3.60 -4.90 6.52
C ASN A 83 -3.30 -4.69 5.02
N ILE A 84 -2.11 -5.08 4.55
CA ILE A 84 -1.76 -5.01 3.13
C ILE A 84 -2.46 -6.14 2.37
N SER A 85 -2.55 -7.34 2.93
CA SER A 85 -3.20 -8.49 2.29
C SER A 85 -4.73 -8.41 2.22
N ARG A 86 -5.36 -7.57 3.05
CA ARG A 86 -6.82 -7.35 3.06
C ARG A 86 -7.30 -6.26 2.08
N ARG A 87 -6.41 -5.66 1.28
CA ARG A 87 -6.72 -4.59 0.32
C ARG A 87 -6.23 -4.96 -1.07
#